data_AF-A0A7W1R7M7-F1
#
_entry.id   AF-A0A7W1R7M7-F1
#
_cell.length_a   1.000
_cell.length_b   1.000
_cell.length_c   1.000
_cell.angle_alpha   90.00
_cell.angle_beta   90.00
_cell.angle_gamma   90.00
#
_symmetry.space_group_name_H-M   'P 1'
#
loop_
_entity.id
_entity.type
_entity.pdbx_description
1 polymer ?
#
loop_
_entity_poly.entity_id
_entity_poly.type
_entity_poly.pdbx_seq_one_letter_code
_entity_poly.pdbx_strand_id
1 'polypeptide(L)' 'MEISLLLTLDIREQAALQAALVTHGAPDCLVTLALTGACRLTTLEEARKLRRWLADARAAGATDFASLNVIERDLIRFGV' A
#
# COMPACT_ATOMS: atom_id res chain seq x y z
N MET A 1 -16.30 9.05 5.25
CA MET A 1 -15.43 10.17 5.62
C MET A 1 -14.34 10.25 4.56
N GLU A 2 -14.40 11.30 3.74
CA GLU A 2 -13.49 11.52 2.62
C GLU A 2 -12.14 12.04 3.14
N ILE A 3 -11.05 11.50 2.60
CA ILE A 3 -9.68 11.93 2.88
C ILE A 3 -8.97 12.21 1.56
N SER A 4 -7.87 12.95 1.58
CA SER A 4 -7.03 13.12 0.39
C SER A 4 -5.58 12.84 0.76
N LEU A 5 -5.24 11.55 0.79
CA LEU A 5 -3.88 11.10 1.09
C LEU A 5 -3.20 10.72 -0.22
N LEU A 6 -2.12 11.43 -0.55
CA LEU A 6 -1.24 11.06 -1.65
C LEU A 6 -0.13 10.16 -1.13
N LEU A 7 -0.10 8.92 -1.60
CA LEU A 7 0.98 7.98 -1.39
C LEU A 7 1.91 8.02 -2.61
N THR A 8 3.21 8.08 -2.36
CA THR A 8 4.24 8.04 -3.39
C THR A 8 5.30 7.03 -3.00
N LEU A 9 5.70 6.21 -3.95
CA LEU A 9 6.75 5.20 -3.80
C LEU A 9 7.96 5.57 -4.63
N ASP A 10 9.14 5.24 -4.13
CA ASP A 10 10.33 5.18 -4.95
C ASP A 10 10.30 3.96 -5.88
N ILE A 11 11.27 3.87 -6.80
CA ILE A 11 11.32 2.79 -7.79
C ILE A 11 11.50 1.40 -7.16
N ARG A 12 12.15 1.30 -6.00
CA ARG A 12 12.39 0.02 -5.29
C ARG A 12 11.13 -0.41 -4.56
N GLU A 13 10.45 0.52 -3.91
CA GLU A 13 9.20 0.33 -3.22
C GLU A 13 8.07 -0.02 -4.21
N GLN A 14 8.05 0.63 -5.37
CA GLN A 14 7.13 0.29 -6.46
C GLN A 14 7.37 -1.14 -6.97
N ALA A 15 8.63 -1.53 -7.20
CA ALA A 15 8.97 -2.89 -7.64
C ALA A 15 8.59 -3.95 -6.58
N ALA A 16 8.83 -3.65 -5.29
CA ALA A 16 8.42 -4.51 -4.18
C ALA A 16 6.89 -4.66 -4.12
N LEU A 17 6.14 -3.56 -4.32
CA LEU A 17 4.69 -3.60 -4.38
C LEU A 17 4.21 -4.46 -5.55
N GLN A 18 4.77 -4.26 -6.75
CA GLN A 18 4.44 -5.07 -7.93
C GLN A 18 4.65 -6.57 -7.69
N ALA A 19 5.78 -6.95 -7.11
CA ALA A 19 6.06 -8.35 -6.76
C ALA A 19 5.04 -8.91 -5.76
N ALA A 20 4.72 -8.13 -4.73
CA ALA A 20 3.72 -8.48 -3.73
C ALA A 20 2.30 -8.66 -4.33
N LEU A 21 1.91 -7.80 -5.29
CA LEU A 21 0.61 -7.90 -5.95
C LEU A 21 0.47 -9.18 -6.77
N VAL A 22 1.54 -9.61 -7.44
CA VAL A 22 1.55 -10.87 -8.22
C VAL A 22 1.37 -12.08 -7.31
N THR A 23 1.94 -12.06 -6.11
CA THR A 23 1.92 -13.21 -5.18
C THR A 23 0.64 -13.28 -4.35
N HIS A 24 0.09 -12.15 -3.90
CA HIS A 24 -1.01 -12.10 -2.92
C HIS A 24 -2.34 -11.58 -3.45
N GLY A 25 -2.36 -11.09 -4.70
CA GLY A 25 -3.51 -10.36 -5.25
C GLY A 25 -3.62 -8.96 -4.63
N ALA A 26 -4.21 -8.03 -5.38
CA ALA A 26 -4.26 -6.62 -5.03
C ALA A 26 -5.69 -6.08 -4.99
N PRO A 27 -6.07 -5.22 -4.03
CA PRO A 27 -7.16 -4.28 -4.24
C PRO A 27 -6.85 -3.29 -5.39
N ASP A 28 -7.86 -2.86 -6.14
CA ASP A 28 -7.69 -2.02 -7.34
C ASP A 28 -6.89 -0.73 -7.09
N CYS A 29 -7.07 -0.10 -5.91
CA CYS A 29 -6.33 1.10 -5.53
C CYS A 29 -4.81 0.88 -5.40
N LEU A 30 -4.39 -0.36 -5.11
CA LEU A 30 -2.98 -0.73 -5.07
C LEU A 30 -2.39 -1.01 -6.44
N VAL A 31 -3.21 -1.47 -7.39
CA VAL A 31 -2.76 -1.67 -8.78
C VAL A 31 -2.32 -0.34 -9.37
N THR A 32 -3.08 0.73 -9.14
CA THR A 32 -2.66 2.09 -9.54
C THR A 32 -1.33 2.46 -8.90
N LEU A 33 -1.18 2.32 -7.57
CA LEU A 33 0.07 2.64 -6.86
C LEU A 33 1.26 1.84 -7.39
N ALA A 34 1.06 0.56 -7.70
CA ALA A 34 2.10 -0.32 -8.23
C ALA A 34 2.49 0.02 -9.67
N LEU A 35 1.58 0.53 -10.49
CA LEU A 35 1.86 0.88 -11.88
C LEU A 35 2.46 2.29 -12.04
N THR A 36 1.99 3.26 -11.26
CA THR A 36 2.36 4.67 -11.42
C THR A 36 3.39 5.15 -10.39
N GLY A 37 3.62 4.38 -9.33
CA GLY A 37 4.40 4.82 -8.17
C GLY A 37 3.67 5.86 -7.30
N ALA A 38 2.43 6.22 -7.63
CA ALA A 38 1.66 7.20 -6.87
C ALA A 38 0.15 6.91 -6.91
N CYS A 39 -0.49 6.92 -5.75
CA CYS A 39 -1.94 6.72 -5.62
C CYS A 39 -2.52 7.73 -4.64
N ARG A 40 -3.70 8.25 -4.98
CA ARG A 40 -4.48 9.09 -4.08
C ARG A 40 -5.58 8.27 -3.46
N LEU A 41 -5.52 8.07 -2.15
CA LEU A 41 -6.60 7.49 -1.39
C LEU A 41 -7.62 8.59 -1.08
N THR A 42 -8.88 8.32 -1.46
CA THR A 42 -9.98 9.29 -1.36
C THR A 42 -10.88 9.02 -0.16
N THR A 43 -10.79 7.81 0.41
CA THR A 43 -11.60 7.40 1.55
C THR A 43 -10.77 6.72 2.65
N LEU A 44 -11.21 6.92 3.89
CA LEU A 44 -10.67 6.22 5.06
C LEU A 44 -10.81 4.69 4.95
N GLU A 45 -11.82 4.22 4.23
CA GLU A 45 -12.05 2.79 4.01
C GLU A 45 -10.96 2.18 3.13
N GLU A 46 -10.57 2.85 2.04
CA GLU A 46 -9.46 2.42 1.19
C GLU A 46 -8.15 2.35 1.97
N ALA A 47 -7.89 3.36 2.81
CA ALA A 47 -6.71 3.41 3.66
C ALA A 47 -6.67 2.26 4.69
N ARG A 48 -7.82 1.91 5.27
CA ARG A 48 -7.94 0.74 6.17
C ARG A 48 -7.78 -0.58 5.44
N LYS A 49 -8.35 -0.73 4.24
CA LYS A 49 -8.18 -1.92 3.39
C LYS A 49 -6.71 -2.13 3.03
N LEU A 50 -6.01 -1.04 2.69
CA LEU A 50 -4.58 -1.05 2.42
C LEU A 50 -3.78 -1.50 3.64
N ARG A 51 -4.03 -0.88 4.81
CA ARG A 51 -3.38 -1.27 6.06
C ARG A 51 -3.62 -2.75 6.40
N ARG A 52 -4.84 -3.23 6.19
CA ARG A 52 -5.19 -4.62 6.46
C ARG A 52 -4.46 -5.59 5.52
N TRP A 53 -4.43 -5.27 4.23
CA TRP A 53 -3.72 -6.07 3.23
C TRP A 53 -2.22 -6.17 3.53
N LEU A 54 -1.58 -5.07 3.94
CA LEU A 54 -0.17 -5.06 4.37
C LEU A 54 0.05 -5.96 5.60
N ALA A 55 -0.85 -5.89 6.58
CA ALA A 55 -0.78 -6.71 7.78
C ALA A 55 -0.98 -8.22 7.48
N ASP A 56 -1.96 -8.56 6.64
CA ASP A 56 -2.25 -9.94 6.26
C ASP A 56 -1.09 -10.53 5.44
N ALA A 57 -0.47 -9.75 4.55
CA ALA A 57 0.70 -10.20 3.79
C ALA A 57 1.96 -10.36 4.66
N ARG A 58 2.18 -9.48 5.64
CA ARG A 58 3.23 -9.65 6.65
C ARG A 58 3.01 -10.91 7.49
N ALA A 59 1.76 -11.19 7.89
CA ALA A 59 1.41 -12.40 8.62
C ALA A 59 1.63 -13.67 7.78
N ALA A 60 1.53 -13.58 6.45
CA ALA A 60 1.88 -14.66 5.53
C ALA A 60 3.39 -14.90 5.38
N GLY A 61 4.24 -14.15 6.09
CA GLY A 61 5.70 -14.33 6.09
C GLY A 61 6.42 -13.70 4.89
N ALA A 62 5.73 -12.84 4.14
CA ALA A 62 6.32 -12.20 2.97
C ALA A 62 7.31 -11.09 3.38
N THR A 63 8.61 -11.34 3.19
CA THR A 63 9.70 -10.43 3.53
C THR A 63 9.85 -9.26 2.56
N ASP A 64 9.26 -9.36 1.36
CA ASP A 64 9.31 -8.33 0.31
C ASP A 64 8.58 -7.03 0.70
N PHE A 65 7.77 -7.09 1.77
CA PHE A 65 7.03 -5.96 2.32
C PHE A 65 7.86 -5.01 3.17
N ALA A 66 9.14 -5.31 3.43
CA ALA A 66 10.03 -4.42 4.19
C ALA A 66 10.12 -3.01 3.55
N SER A 67 10.11 -2.95 2.22
CA SER A 67 10.09 -1.70 1.45
C SER A 67 8.73 -0.98 1.54
N LEU A 68 7.65 -1.69 1.85
CA LEU A 68 6.29 -1.14 1.94
C LEU A 68 5.98 -0.52 3.32
N ASN A 69 6.96 -0.51 4.24
CA ASN A 69 6.87 0.22 5.51
C ASN A 69 6.61 1.72 5.30
N VAL A 70 7.01 2.29 4.16
CA VAL A 70 6.69 3.69 3.80
C VAL A 70 5.18 3.93 3.73
N ILE A 71 4.43 2.97 3.17
CA ILE A 71 2.97 3.03 3.03
C ILE A 71 2.33 2.98 4.41
N GLU A 72 2.75 2.04 5.26
CA GLU A 72 2.26 1.95 6.65
C GLU A 72 2.54 3.24 7.42
N ARG A 73 3.73 3.82 7.26
CA ARG A 73 4.11 5.07 7.92
C ARG A 73 3.21 6.23 7.49
N ASP A 74 2.92 6.36 6.21
CA ASP A 74 2.07 7.44 5.70
C ASP A 74 0.60 7.26 6.13
N LEU A 75 0.11 6.01 6.22
CA LEU A 75 -1.19 5.70 6.80
C LEU A 75 -1.28 6.09 8.27
N ILE A 76 -0.28 5.70 9.08
CA ILE A 76 -0.20 6.06 10.50
C ILE A 76 -0.13 7.58 10.68
N ARG A 77 0.66 8.27 9.85
CA ARG A 77 0.77 9.74 9.89
C ARG A 77 -0.56 10.43 9.63
N PHE A 78 -1.43 9.82 8.83
CA PHE A 78 -2.77 10.33 8.55
C PHE A 78 -3.82 9.91 9.60
N GLY A 79 -3.43 9.13 10.61
CA GLY A 79 -4.32 8.66 11.67
C GLY A 79 -5.15 7.42 11.30
N VAL A 80 -4.70 6.65 10.30
CA VAL A 80 -5.33 5.39 9.86
C VAL A 80 -4.62 4.19 10.45
#